data_AF-L1JZZ5-F1
#
_entry.id   AF-L1JZZ5-F1
#
_cell.length_a   1.000
_cell.length_b   1.000
_cell.length_c   1.000
_cell.angle_alpha   90.00
_cell.angle_beta   90.00
_cell.angle_gamma   90.00
#
_symmetry.space_group_name_H-M   'P 1'
#
loop_
_entity.id
_entity.type
_entity.pdbx_description
1 polymer ?
#
loop_
_entity_poly.entity_id
_entity_poly.type
_entity_poly.pdbx_seq_one_letter_code
_entity_poly.pdbx_strand_id
1 'polypeptide(L)'
;MGKEEPGAGGMAWAKFGKEEWGRYFGLVPDEPALPRRIKALMGASCPIWKGKKVCETHLLVLVPSTLNSRRMCMNLMAEVMQAPKEGNACSIRYYWDKMKAQRGLEGPEACYWILIAKDILPRSTNKLYQDQQALARALQVELVQPEDIKLVQGASYLQNSPYKMPTALEMVITMVLWYASTGERLLKETSEEEGGKQSWTNTRCRDELLHGCPIVVGSFRESGMCVYDYHSCGTDVGGGVVVCMKLDDIKELK
;
A
#
# COMPACT_ATOMS: atom_id res chain seq x y z
N MET A 1 19.76 33.96 -8.60
CA MET A 1 18.52 33.17 -8.42
C MET A 1 18.53 32.65 -6.99
N GLY A 2 17.73 33.29 -6.13
CA GLY A 2 17.71 32.99 -4.69
C GLY A 2 17.17 31.59 -4.45
N LYS A 3 17.91 30.81 -3.65
CA LYS A 3 17.36 29.61 -3.00
C LYS A 3 16.39 30.12 -1.94
N GLU A 4 15.11 29.83 -2.12
CA GLU A 4 14.15 29.98 -1.04
C GLU A 4 14.58 29.06 0.11
N GLU A 5 14.83 29.66 1.27
CA GLU A 5 14.92 28.93 2.52
C GLU A 5 13.53 28.35 2.86
N PRO A 6 13.44 27.12 3.41
CA PRO A 6 12.17 26.52 3.76
C PRO A 6 11.55 27.26 4.95
N GLY A 7 10.69 28.24 4.66
CA GLY A 7 9.87 28.93 5.64
C GLY A 7 8.94 27.94 6.37
N ALA A 8 8.91 28.07 7.71
CA ALA A 8 7.87 27.56 8.61
C ALA A 8 7.32 26.15 8.30
N GLY A 9 8.11 25.11 8.57
CA GLY A 9 7.64 23.84 9.14
C GLY A 9 6.48 23.13 8.42
N GLY A 10 6.41 23.20 7.10
CA GLY A 10 5.49 22.37 6.32
C GLY A 10 5.79 20.90 6.56
N MET A 11 4.83 20.15 7.10
CA MET A 11 4.98 18.71 7.30
C MET A 11 5.12 18.03 5.93
N ALA A 12 6.34 17.65 5.56
CA ALA A 12 6.59 16.86 4.36
C ALA A 12 6.03 15.45 4.58
N TRP A 13 5.08 15.04 3.73
CA TRP A 13 4.65 13.65 3.63
C TRP A 13 4.68 13.22 2.18
N ALA A 14 4.96 11.93 1.96
CA ALA A 14 4.99 11.37 0.63
C ALA A 14 3.56 11.23 0.08
N LYS A 15 3.27 11.99 -0.98
CA LYS A 15 2.04 11.96 -1.76
C LYS A 15 2.40 11.61 -3.20
N PHE A 16 1.64 10.70 -3.80
CA PHE A 16 1.74 10.37 -5.22
C PHE A 16 0.38 10.58 -5.89
N GLY A 17 0.16 11.78 -6.42
CA GLY A 17 -1.03 12.19 -7.17
C GLY A 17 -0.82 12.21 -8.68
N LYS A 18 -1.69 12.93 -9.39
CA LYS A 18 -1.66 13.02 -10.85
C LYS A 18 -0.35 13.60 -11.37
N GLU A 19 0.24 14.53 -10.62
CA GLU A 19 1.53 15.13 -10.97
C GLU A 19 2.66 14.09 -10.97
N GLU A 20 2.79 13.30 -9.90
CA GLU A 20 3.79 12.23 -9.80
C GLU A 20 3.56 11.14 -10.86
N TRP A 21 2.30 10.77 -11.10
CA TRP A 21 1.96 9.86 -12.22
C TRP A 21 2.41 10.43 -13.57
N GLY A 22 2.10 11.70 -13.84
CA GLY A 22 2.47 12.43 -15.06
C GLY A 22 3.98 12.44 -15.30
N ARG A 23 4.72 12.69 -14.22
CA ARG A 23 6.18 12.74 -14.17
C ARG A 23 6.80 11.37 -14.47
N TYR A 24 6.37 10.30 -13.80
CA TYR A 24 7.05 9.02 -13.91
C TYR A 24 6.52 8.09 -15.01
N PHE A 25 5.20 8.04 -15.26
CA PHE A 25 4.61 6.98 -16.09
C PHE A 25 3.65 7.48 -17.16
N GLY A 26 2.92 8.57 -16.95
CA GLY A 26 1.89 8.97 -17.89
C GLY A 26 0.77 9.80 -17.33
N LEU A 27 -0.10 10.23 -18.24
CA LEU A 27 -1.27 11.02 -17.91
C LEU A 27 -2.31 10.17 -17.17
N VAL A 28 -2.75 10.65 -16.02
CA VAL A 28 -3.95 10.20 -15.32
C VAL A 28 -5.03 11.26 -15.52
N PRO A 29 -6.22 10.95 -16.09
CA PRO A 29 -7.22 11.97 -16.39
C PRO A 29 -7.81 12.58 -15.12
N ASP A 30 -8.13 11.75 -14.13
CA ASP A 30 -8.89 12.13 -12.95
C ASP A 30 -8.08 11.97 -11.65
N GLU A 31 -8.11 13.01 -10.81
CA GLU A 31 -7.60 12.98 -9.43
C GLU A 31 -8.75 13.41 -8.51
N PRO A 32 -9.41 12.48 -7.80
CA PRO A 32 -10.45 12.83 -6.84
C PRO A 32 -9.93 13.82 -5.82
N ALA A 33 -10.79 14.72 -5.34
CA ALA A 33 -10.40 15.66 -4.28
C ALA A 33 -9.97 14.88 -3.03
N LEU A 34 -8.86 15.30 -2.42
CA LEU A 34 -8.49 14.78 -1.11
C LEU A 34 -9.54 15.19 -0.06
N PRO A 35 -9.83 14.33 0.93
CA PRO A 35 -10.74 14.70 2.01
C PRO A 35 -10.24 15.94 2.78
N ARG A 36 -11.17 16.79 3.26
CA ARG A 36 -10.84 18.08 3.90
C ARG A 36 -9.88 17.92 5.09
N ARG A 37 -10.02 16.81 5.82
CA ARG A 37 -9.25 16.50 7.03
C ARG A 37 -7.95 15.74 6.77
N ILE A 38 -7.51 15.57 5.52
CA ILE A 38 -6.29 14.81 5.21
C ILE A 38 -5.06 15.34 5.93
N LYS A 39 -4.90 16.67 6.04
CA LYS A 39 -3.74 17.27 6.73
C LYS A 39 -3.72 16.93 8.22
N ALA A 40 -4.89 16.94 8.86
CA ALA A 40 -5.04 16.54 10.25
C ALA A 40 -4.75 15.05 10.43
N LEU A 41 -5.25 14.19 9.52
CA LEU A 41 -4.96 12.76 9.52
C LEU A 41 -3.46 12.49 9.40
N MET A 42 -2.77 13.13 8.45
CA MET A 42 -1.33 12.94 8.25
C MET A 42 -0.51 13.40 9.46
N GLY A 43 -0.97 14.43 10.17
CA GLY A 43 -0.31 14.93 11.38
C GLY A 43 -0.66 14.20 12.67
N ALA A 44 -1.67 13.33 12.67
CA ALA A 44 -2.10 12.57 13.82
C ALA A 44 -1.08 11.48 14.19
N SER A 45 -1.13 11.03 15.45
CA SER A 45 -0.39 9.86 15.91
C SER A 45 -0.79 8.62 15.12
N CYS A 46 0.19 7.82 14.73
CA CYS A 46 -0.05 6.57 14.03
C CYS A 46 -0.58 5.52 15.01
N PRO A 47 -1.70 4.85 14.70
CA PRO A 47 -2.25 3.80 15.57
C PRO A 47 -1.42 2.50 15.56
N ILE A 48 -0.54 2.33 14.56
CA ILE A 48 0.25 1.10 14.38
C ILE A 48 1.64 1.24 15.02
N TRP A 49 2.32 2.36 14.78
CA TRP A 49 3.68 2.61 15.27
C TRP A 49 3.69 3.71 16.33
N LYS A 50 3.79 3.32 17.60
CA LYS A 50 3.79 4.24 18.75
C LYS A 50 4.86 5.31 18.62
N GLY A 51 4.50 6.56 18.94
CA GLY A 51 5.39 7.71 18.89
C GLY A 51 5.69 8.24 17.48
N LYS A 52 5.10 7.64 16.43
CA LYS A 52 5.18 8.13 15.05
C LYS A 52 3.89 8.80 14.63
N LYS A 53 3.97 9.70 13.67
CA LYS A 53 2.82 10.26 12.95
C LYS A 53 2.45 9.40 11.76
N VAL A 54 1.22 9.58 11.27
CA VAL A 54 0.75 8.91 10.05
C VAL A 54 1.65 9.26 8.84
N CYS A 55 2.04 10.52 8.68
CA CYS A 55 2.95 10.94 7.60
C CYS A 55 4.32 10.27 7.59
N GLU A 56 4.83 9.87 8.75
CA GLU A 56 6.12 9.20 8.86
C GLU A 56 6.02 7.74 8.39
N THR A 57 4.85 7.13 8.56
CA THR A 57 4.66 5.67 8.47
C THR A 57 3.83 5.23 7.28
N HIS A 58 3.09 6.14 6.66
CA HIS A 58 2.19 5.86 5.54
C HIS A 58 2.55 6.69 4.31
N LEU A 59 2.08 6.22 3.16
CA LEU A 59 2.12 6.88 1.86
C LEU A 59 0.69 7.20 1.43
N LEU A 60 0.48 8.39 0.88
CA LEU A 60 -0.77 8.78 0.25
C LEU A 60 -0.66 8.57 -1.27
N VAL A 61 -1.38 7.60 -1.81
CA VAL A 61 -1.21 7.15 -3.20
C VAL A 61 -2.54 7.23 -3.95
N LEU A 62 -2.53 7.88 -5.11
CA LEU A 62 -3.63 7.84 -6.07
C LEU A 62 -3.56 6.52 -6.83
N VAL A 63 -4.63 5.75 -6.78
CA VAL A 63 -4.83 4.57 -7.61
C VAL A 63 -5.75 4.96 -8.75
N PRO A 64 -5.25 5.11 -9.99
CA PRO A 64 -6.06 5.60 -11.09
C PRO A 64 -6.88 4.47 -11.74
N SER A 65 -8.00 4.80 -12.39
CA SER A 65 -8.75 3.87 -13.25
C SER A 65 -8.10 3.69 -14.63
N THR A 66 -7.37 4.70 -15.11
CA THR A 66 -6.67 4.67 -16.39
C THR A 66 -5.31 5.38 -16.32
N LEU A 67 -4.38 4.96 -17.17
CA LEU A 67 -3.09 5.59 -17.40
C LEU A 67 -2.86 5.67 -18.91
N ASN A 68 -2.63 6.87 -19.43
CA ASN A 68 -2.54 7.14 -20.87
C ASN A 68 -3.74 6.54 -21.64
N SER A 69 -4.96 6.74 -21.11
CA SER A 69 -6.23 6.20 -21.67
C SER A 69 -6.34 4.68 -21.72
N ARG A 70 -5.38 3.93 -21.15
CA ARG A 70 -5.44 2.48 -20.98
C ARG A 70 -5.95 2.15 -19.58
N ARG A 71 -6.83 1.15 -19.46
CA ARG A 71 -7.33 0.69 -18.16
C ARG A 71 -6.18 0.30 -17.25
N MET A 72 -6.17 0.85 -16.03
CA MET A 72 -5.18 0.51 -15.02
C MET A 72 -5.36 -0.94 -14.58
N CYS A 73 -4.29 -1.74 -14.66
CA CYS A 73 -4.27 -3.13 -14.25
C CYS A 73 -2.82 -3.59 -13.99
N MET A 74 -2.66 -4.80 -13.46
CA MET A 74 -1.34 -5.37 -13.16
C MET A 74 -0.48 -5.57 -14.40
N ASN A 75 -1.09 -5.95 -15.54
CA ASN A 75 -0.38 -6.10 -16.80
C ASN A 75 0.16 -4.76 -17.32
N LEU A 76 -0.64 -3.70 -17.21
CA LEU A 76 -0.19 -2.36 -17.58
C LEU A 76 0.97 -1.90 -16.69
N MET A 77 0.87 -2.11 -15.37
CA MET A 77 1.94 -1.76 -14.45
C MET A 77 3.25 -2.51 -14.75
N ALA A 78 3.16 -3.82 -15.01
CA ALA A 78 4.32 -4.64 -15.37
C ALA A 78 5.03 -4.16 -16.65
N GLU A 79 4.29 -3.55 -17.59
CA GLU A 79 4.83 -2.95 -18.80
C GLU A 79 5.50 -1.59 -18.51
N VAL A 80 4.77 -0.66 -17.91
CA VAL A 80 5.23 0.74 -17.78
C VAL A 80 6.34 0.94 -16.75
N MET A 81 6.43 0.08 -15.74
CA MET A 81 7.46 0.18 -14.69
C MET A 81 8.89 -0.07 -15.19
N GLN A 82 9.05 -0.72 -16.35
CA GLN A 82 10.33 -1.06 -16.94
C GLN A 82 11.00 0.13 -17.66
N ALA A 83 10.23 1.14 -18.03
CA ALA A 83 10.70 2.32 -18.73
C ALA A 83 9.97 3.57 -18.23
N PRO A 84 10.15 3.97 -16.96
CA PRO A 84 9.60 5.22 -16.48
C PRO A 84 10.22 6.39 -17.27
N LYS A 85 9.47 7.48 -17.42
CA LYS A 85 9.95 8.71 -18.06
C LYS A 85 11.09 9.36 -17.28
N GLU A 86 11.03 9.27 -15.96
CA GLU A 86 12.02 9.77 -15.01
C GLU A 86 12.22 8.75 -13.88
N GLY A 87 13.34 8.86 -13.15
CA GLY A 87 13.56 8.04 -11.95
C GLY A 87 14.00 6.61 -12.26
N ASN A 88 13.69 5.69 -11.35
CA ASN A 88 14.25 4.34 -11.36
C ASN A 88 13.33 3.31 -12.01
N ALA A 89 13.85 2.62 -13.02
CA ALA A 89 13.18 1.49 -13.67
C ALA A 89 13.24 0.23 -12.80
N CYS A 90 12.18 -0.58 -12.83
CA CYS A 90 12.14 -1.88 -12.17
C CYS A 90 11.32 -2.89 -12.97
N SER A 91 11.30 -4.15 -12.52
CA SER A 91 10.51 -5.22 -13.13
C SER A 91 9.77 -6.05 -12.08
N ILE A 92 8.86 -6.90 -12.53
CA ILE A 92 8.32 -7.99 -11.72
C ILE A 92 9.13 -9.25 -12.07
N ARG A 93 9.98 -9.69 -11.14
CA ARG A 93 10.85 -10.86 -11.30
C ARG A 93 10.04 -12.14 -11.46
N TYR A 94 9.02 -12.28 -10.63
CA TYR A 94 8.11 -13.41 -10.65
C TYR A 94 6.69 -12.88 -10.79
N TYR A 95 6.14 -13.01 -11.99
CA TYR A 95 4.75 -12.71 -12.29
C TYR A 95 4.12 -13.99 -12.84
N TRP A 96 3.51 -14.80 -11.97
CA TRP A 96 2.99 -16.10 -12.38
C TRP A 96 1.90 -16.02 -13.44
N ASP A 97 1.99 -16.88 -14.45
CA ASP A 97 1.09 -16.89 -15.61
C ASP A 97 -0.38 -17.03 -15.22
N LYS A 98 -0.67 -17.83 -14.18
CA LYS A 98 -2.04 -18.01 -13.67
C LYS A 98 -2.59 -16.70 -13.10
N MET A 99 -1.80 -15.97 -12.32
CA MET A 99 -2.20 -14.65 -11.79
C MET A 99 -2.38 -13.66 -12.94
N LYS A 100 -1.44 -13.65 -13.88
CA LYS A 100 -1.48 -12.80 -15.09
C LYS A 100 -2.74 -13.05 -15.93
N ALA A 101 -3.14 -14.30 -16.10
CA ALA A 101 -4.31 -14.69 -16.87
C ALA A 101 -5.64 -14.38 -16.15
N GLN A 102 -5.69 -14.61 -14.83
CA GLN A 102 -6.94 -14.48 -14.07
C GLN A 102 -7.21 -13.06 -13.59
N ARG A 103 -6.18 -12.38 -13.09
CA ARG A 103 -6.28 -11.09 -12.39
C ARG A 103 -5.54 -9.97 -13.12
N GLY A 104 -4.67 -10.30 -14.08
CA GLY A 104 -3.76 -9.33 -14.69
C GLY A 104 -4.44 -8.18 -15.44
N LEU A 105 -5.69 -8.37 -15.86
CA LEU A 105 -6.52 -7.36 -16.53
C LEU A 105 -7.55 -6.70 -15.60
N GLU A 106 -7.68 -7.18 -14.36
CA GLU A 106 -8.53 -6.56 -13.36
C GLU A 106 -7.96 -5.21 -12.94
N GLY A 107 -8.86 -4.28 -12.65
CA GLY A 107 -8.51 -2.89 -12.42
C GLY A 107 -9.68 -2.12 -11.83
N PRO A 108 -9.40 -1.01 -11.15
CA PRO A 108 -10.43 -0.23 -10.49
C PRO A 108 -11.34 0.47 -11.50
N GLU A 109 -12.61 0.63 -11.13
CA GLU A 109 -13.61 1.28 -11.98
C GLU A 109 -13.48 2.81 -11.96
N ALA A 110 -12.98 3.37 -10.86
CA ALA A 110 -12.76 4.81 -10.68
C ALA A 110 -11.40 5.05 -10.02
N CYS A 111 -10.87 6.26 -10.19
CA CYS A 111 -9.73 6.73 -9.42
C CYS A 111 -10.10 6.86 -7.94
N TYR A 112 -9.21 6.49 -7.03
CA TYR A 112 -9.39 6.71 -5.58
C TYR A 112 -8.05 6.90 -4.88
N TRP A 113 -8.12 7.46 -3.68
CA TRP A 113 -6.96 7.59 -2.80
C TRP A 113 -6.87 6.44 -1.81
N ILE A 114 -5.65 5.94 -1.63
CA ILE A 114 -5.30 5.07 -0.50
C ILE A 114 -4.26 5.72 0.39
N LEU A 115 -4.40 5.48 1.69
CA LEU A 115 -3.36 5.67 2.67
C LEU A 115 -2.81 4.29 3.03
N ILE A 116 -1.57 4.00 2.67
CA ILE A 116 -0.97 2.66 2.79
C ILE A 116 0.29 2.72 3.65
N ALA A 117 0.45 1.75 4.56
CA ALA A 117 1.63 1.66 5.39
C ALA A 117 2.90 1.35 4.56
N LYS A 118 4.03 1.93 4.97
CA LYS A 118 5.35 1.69 4.35
C LYS A 118 5.95 0.34 4.74
N ASP A 119 5.47 -0.24 5.84
CA ASP A 119 6.07 -1.42 6.47
C ASP A 119 5.01 -2.43 6.92
N ILE A 120 5.46 -3.65 7.17
CA ILE A 120 4.66 -4.76 7.66
C ILE A 120 4.14 -4.45 9.06
N LEU A 121 2.87 -4.76 9.28
CA LEU A 121 2.20 -4.66 10.57
C LEU A 121 2.98 -5.46 11.64
N PRO A 122 3.38 -4.85 12.77
CA PRO A 122 4.09 -5.57 13.81
C PRO A 122 3.33 -6.81 14.30
N ARG A 123 4.06 -7.92 14.48
CA ARG A 123 3.52 -9.23 14.90
C ARG A 123 2.60 -9.89 13.87
N SER A 124 2.56 -9.43 12.63
CA SER A 124 1.79 -10.10 11.57
C SER A 124 2.58 -11.18 10.84
N THR A 125 3.90 -11.11 10.86
CA THR A 125 4.78 -12.15 10.32
C THR A 125 4.61 -13.44 11.09
N ASN A 126 4.90 -14.55 10.43
CA ASN A 126 4.80 -15.89 11.00
C ASN A 126 3.38 -16.22 11.53
N LYS A 127 2.34 -15.95 10.72
CA LYS A 127 0.93 -16.16 11.07
C LYS A 127 0.13 -16.73 9.91
N LEU A 128 -0.93 -17.46 10.25
CA LEU A 128 -1.93 -17.89 9.28
C LEU A 128 -2.61 -16.67 8.64
N TYR A 129 -3.05 -16.82 7.40
CA TYR A 129 -3.67 -15.72 6.66
C TYR A 129 -4.92 -15.17 7.37
N GLN A 130 -5.73 -16.04 7.96
CA GLN A 130 -6.91 -15.64 8.75
C GLN A 130 -6.53 -14.81 9.98
N ASP A 131 -5.42 -15.13 10.65
CA ASP A 131 -4.93 -14.36 11.79
C ASP A 131 -4.38 -13.00 11.35
N GLN A 132 -3.73 -12.92 10.18
CA GLN A 132 -3.29 -11.65 9.60
C GLN A 132 -4.46 -10.76 9.22
N GLN A 133 -5.52 -11.34 8.64
CA GLN A 133 -6.77 -10.62 8.39
C GLN A 133 -7.41 -10.13 9.71
N ALA A 134 -7.40 -10.96 10.75
CA ALA A 134 -7.90 -10.58 12.06
C ALA A 134 -7.09 -9.42 12.67
N LEU A 135 -5.76 -9.44 12.55
CA LEU A 135 -4.90 -8.32 12.98
C LEU A 135 -5.20 -7.04 12.22
N ALA A 136 -5.32 -7.10 10.89
CA ALA A 136 -5.66 -5.93 10.07
C ALA A 136 -7.03 -5.35 10.44
N ARG A 137 -8.04 -6.21 10.66
CA ARG A 137 -9.38 -5.79 11.12
C ARG A 137 -9.37 -5.23 12.54
N ALA A 138 -8.49 -5.73 13.40
CA ALA A 138 -8.34 -5.26 14.77
C ALA A 138 -7.66 -3.88 14.87
N LEU A 139 -7.08 -3.36 13.77
CA LEU A 139 -6.61 -1.97 13.68
C LEU A 139 -7.79 -1.00 13.63
N GLN A 140 -8.58 -0.98 14.69
CA GLN A 140 -9.45 0.14 14.91
C GLN A 140 -8.61 1.34 15.25
N VAL A 141 -8.83 2.33 14.41
CA VAL A 141 -8.40 3.69 14.54
C VAL A 141 -8.81 4.21 15.93
N GLU A 142 -7.86 4.27 16.86
CA GLU A 142 -7.86 5.17 18.04
C GLU A 142 -7.77 6.67 17.61
N LEU A 143 -8.11 7.02 16.35
CA LEU A 143 -8.03 8.40 15.83
C LEU A 143 -9.24 9.25 16.22
N VAL A 144 -10.13 8.74 17.08
CA VAL A 144 -11.19 9.54 17.69
C VAL A 144 -10.87 9.63 19.18
N GLN A 145 -10.60 10.85 19.65
CA GLN A 145 -10.41 11.11 21.08
C GLN A 145 -11.64 10.60 21.86
N PRO A 146 -11.47 9.97 23.03
CA PRO A 146 -12.58 9.45 23.84
C PRO A 146 -13.67 10.50 24.13
N GLU A 147 -13.33 11.79 24.20
CA GLU A 147 -14.29 12.89 24.39
C GLU A 147 -15.30 13.11 23.24
N ASP A 148 -14.98 12.66 22.01
CA ASP A 148 -15.91 12.70 20.87
C ASP A 148 -16.79 11.43 20.77
N ILE A 149 -16.51 10.41 21.60
CA ILE A 149 -17.28 9.16 21.69
C ILE A 149 -18.25 9.25 22.87
N LYS A 150 -19.22 10.17 22.79
CA LYS A 150 -20.41 10.06 23.63
C LYS A 150 -21.42 9.15 22.92
N LEU A 151 -21.69 8.01 23.55
CA LEU A 151 -22.83 7.10 23.30
C LEU A 151 -22.82 6.31 21.97
N VAL A 152 -22.03 5.24 21.88
CA VAL A 152 -22.53 4.03 21.20
C VAL A 152 -21.99 2.78 21.90
N GLN A 153 -22.78 2.23 22.85
CA GLN A 153 -22.54 0.91 23.41
C GLN A 153 -23.13 -0.14 22.46
N GLY A 154 -22.29 -1.04 21.93
CA GLY A 154 -22.75 -2.20 21.16
C GLY A 154 -21.61 -2.90 20.42
N ALA A 155 -21.59 -4.24 20.45
CA ALA A 155 -20.56 -5.11 19.86
C ALA A 155 -20.38 -5.02 18.31
N SER A 156 -20.97 -4.01 17.66
CA SER A 156 -20.94 -3.76 16.22
C SER A 156 -19.65 -3.06 15.73
N TYR A 157 -18.79 -2.54 16.61
CA TYR A 157 -17.62 -1.76 16.20
C TYR A 157 -16.51 -2.61 15.58
N LEU A 158 -16.36 -3.89 15.95
CA LEU A 158 -15.36 -4.82 15.38
C LEU A 158 -15.49 -5.05 13.87
N GLN A 159 -16.56 -4.59 13.22
CA GLN A 159 -16.76 -4.68 11.77
C GLN A 159 -16.28 -3.47 10.95
N ASN A 160 -15.93 -2.34 11.59
CA ASN A 160 -15.74 -1.06 10.86
C ASN A 160 -14.30 -0.50 10.92
N SER A 161 -13.28 -1.36 11.04
CA SER A 161 -11.92 -0.86 10.85
C SER A 161 -11.76 -0.32 9.42
N PRO A 162 -11.28 0.93 9.27
CA PRO A 162 -10.99 1.50 7.94
C PRO A 162 -9.73 0.86 7.33
N TYR A 163 -8.90 0.19 8.13
CA TYR A 163 -7.74 -0.54 7.66
C TYR A 163 -8.12 -1.91 7.13
N LYS A 164 -7.60 -2.20 5.95
CA LYS A 164 -7.79 -3.45 5.20
C LYS A 164 -6.44 -3.89 4.66
N MET A 165 -6.34 -5.13 4.24
CA MET A 165 -5.19 -5.57 3.43
C MET A 165 -5.32 -4.94 2.02
N PRO A 166 -4.21 -4.51 1.39
CA PRO A 166 -4.24 -3.96 0.04
C PRO A 166 -4.55 -5.05 -0.99
N THR A 167 -4.99 -4.64 -2.17
CA THR A 167 -4.87 -5.49 -3.37
C THR A 167 -3.41 -5.56 -3.82
N ALA A 168 -3.09 -6.59 -4.60
CA ALA A 168 -1.80 -6.71 -5.26
C ALA A 168 -1.52 -5.50 -6.16
N LEU A 169 -2.54 -4.97 -6.84
CA LEU A 169 -2.41 -3.77 -7.66
C LEU A 169 -2.13 -2.52 -6.84
N GLU A 170 -2.86 -2.31 -5.73
CA GLU A 170 -2.61 -1.20 -4.79
C GLU A 170 -1.17 -1.25 -4.26
N MET A 171 -0.68 -2.44 -3.89
CA MET A 171 0.69 -2.62 -3.39
C MET A 171 1.75 -2.39 -4.47
N VAL A 172 1.59 -2.96 -5.68
CA VAL A 172 2.56 -2.79 -6.78
C VAL A 172 2.65 -1.33 -7.20
N ILE A 173 1.52 -0.64 -7.37
CA ILE A 173 1.50 0.80 -7.66
C ILE A 173 2.31 1.58 -6.62
N THR A 174 2.08 1.30 -5.35
CA THR A 174 2.77 1.96 -4.23
C THR A 174 4.28 1.72 -4.28
N MET A 175 4.72 0.48 -4.43
CA MET A 175 6.13 0.11 -4.48
C MET A 175 6.84 0.73 -5.69
N VAL A 176 6.17 0.74 -6.85
CA VAL A 176 6.72 1.28 -8.10
C VAL A 176 6.86 2.79 -8.03
N LEU A 177 5.83 3.52 -7.58
CA LEU A 177 5.90 4.98 -7.43
C LEU A 177 6.96 5.39 -6.42
N TRP A 178 7.03 4.70 -5.27
CA TRP A 178 8.06 4.94 -4.27
C TRP A 178 9.45 4.76 -4.87
N TYR A 179 9.72 3.59 -5.47
CA TYR A 179 11.03 3.28 -6.03
C TYR A 179 11.42 4.20 -7.19
N ALA A 180 10.48 4.51 -8.10
CA ALA A 180 10.72 5.45 -9.18
C ALA A 180 11.18 6.82 -8.63
N SER A 181 10.54 7.29 -7.55
CA SER A 181 10.82 8.60 -6.96
C SER A 181 12.07 8.67 -6.08
N THR A 182 12.37 7.63 -5.30
CA THR A 182 13.42 7.68 -4.26
C THR A 182 14.61 6.76 -4.54
N GLY A 183 14.43 5.73 -5.37
CA GLY A 183 15.37 4.61 -5.51
C GLY A 183 15.36 3.64 -4.32
N GLU A 184 14.56 3.89 -3.29
CA GLU A 184 14.40 3.01 -2.14
C GLU A 184 13.35 1.93 -2.42
N ARG A 185 13.59 0.72 -1.90
CA ARG A 185 12.69 -0.42 -2.08
C ARG A 185 11.85 -0.63 -0.82
N LEU A 186 10.54 -0.49 -0.92
CA LEU A 186 9.63 -0.95 0.14
C LEU A 186 9.66 -2.48 0.19
N LEU A 187 9.50 -3.03 1.39
CA LEU A 187 9.54 -4.47 1.61
C LEU A 187 10.80 -5.11 0.97
N LYS A 188 11.94 -4.41 1.12
CA LYS A 188 13.23 -4.86 0.62
C LYS A 188 13.62 -6.15 1.31
N GLU A 189 13.94 -7.14 0.51
CA GLU A 189 14.47 -8.38 1.04
C GLU A 189 15.85 -8.14 1.66
N THR A 190 15.98 -8.47 2.94
CA THR A 190 17.26 -8.35 3.63
C THR A 190 18.03 -9.65 3.43
N SER A 191 19.26 -9.54 2.93
CA SER A 191 20.19 -10.67 2.78
C SER A 191 20.92 -10.98 4.09
N GLU A 192 20.74 -10.15 5.11
CA GLU A 192 21.52 -10.19 6.34
C GLU A 192 20.58 -10.16 7.55
N GLU A 193 20.33 -11.32 8.15
CA GLU A 193 20.08 -11.39 9.59
C GLU A 193 21.30 -12.05 10.24
N GLU A 194 21.73 -11.48 11.37
CA GLU A 194 22.58 -12.16 12.33
C GLU A 194 22.00 -13.56 12.63
N GLY A 195 22.71 -14.61 12.23
CA GLY A 195 22.26 -16.01 12.38
C GLY A 195 21.74 -16.68 11.10
N GLY A 196 21.85 -16.04 9.93
CA GLY A 196 21.67 -16.70 8.63
C GLY A 196 20.22 -17.04 8.25
N LYS A 197 19.23 -16.41 8.88
CA LYS A 197 17.83 -16.53 8.46
C LYS A 197 17.48 -15.42 7.48
N GLN A 198 17.02 -15.82 6.30
CA GLN A 198 16.51 -14.89 5.29
C GLN A 198 15.12 -14.42 5.71
N SER A 199 14.95 -13.12 6.01
CA SER A 199 13.63 -12.56 6.28
C SER A 199 12.94 -12.18 4.98
N TRP A 200 11.92 -12.96 4.64
CA TRP A 200 11.06 -12.67 3.49
C TRP A 200 10.16 -11.47 3.82
N THR A 201 10.53 -10.30 3.31
CA THR A 201 9.73 -9.08 3.42
C THR A 201 8.67 -9.07 2.32
N ASN A 202 7.59 -9.81 2.58
CA ASN A 202 6.45 -9.91 1.70
C ASN A 202 5.17 -9.55 2.45
N THR A 203 4.23 -8.91 1.75
CA THR A 203 2.86 -8.73 2.25
C THR A 203 1.90 -9.67 1.54
N ARG A 204 1.04 -10.33 2.32
CA ARG A 204 -0.16 -10.95 1.76
C ARG A 204 -1.17 -9.85 1.40
N CYS A 205 -1.86 -9.99 0.28
CA CYS A 205 -2.88 -9.09 -0.22
C CYS A 205 -4.27 -9.70 -0.02
N ARG A 206 -5.33 -8.88 -0.10
CA ARG A 206 -6.72 -9.38 0.02
C ARG A 206 -7.21 -10.14 -1.20
N ASP A 207 -6.53 -10.02 -2.34
CA ASP A 207 -6.89 -10.76 -3.54
C ASP A 207 -6.51 -12.23 -3.37
N GLU A 208 -7.38 -13.12 -3.83
CA GLU A 208 -7.19 -14.56 -3.77
C GLU A 208 -7.21 -15.14 -5.18
N LEU A 209 -6.38 -16.15 -5.44
CA LEU A 209 -6.53 -16.98 -6.64
C LEU A 209 -7.51 -18.13 -6.39
N LEU A 210 -7.71 -18.97 -7.40
CA LEU A 210 -8.42 -20.25 -7.25
C LEU A 210 -7.88 -21.02 -6.03
N HIS A 211 -8.78 -21.54 -5.21
CA HIS A 211 -8.54 -22.26 -3.94
C HIS A 211 -8.30 -21.39 -2.70
N GLY A 212 -8.57 -20.07 -2.75
CA GLY A 212 -8.53 -19.21 -1.57
C GLY A 212 -7.12 -18.90 -1.06
N CYS A 213 -6.11 -19.12 -1.91
CA CYS A 213 -4.73 -18.76 -1.58
C CYS A 213 -4.53 -17.25 -1.86
N PRO A 214 -4.04 -16.48 -0.87
CA PRO A 214 -3.82 -15.05 -1.03
C PRO A 214 -2.65 -14.77 -1.98
N ILE A 215 -2.77 -13.68 -2.73
CA ILE A 215 -1.66 -13.14 -3.52
C ILE A 215 -0.64 -12.49 -2.58
N VAL A 216 0.63 -12.68 -2.87
CA VAL A 216 1.75 -12.14 -2.13
C VAL A 216 2.52 -11.15 -3.01
N VAL A 217 2.86 -10.00 -2.45
CA VAL A 217 3.65 -8.94 -3.10
C VAL A 217 4.81 -8.54 -2.19
N GLY A 218 6.02 -8.40 -2.74
CA GLY A 218 7.19 -7.95 -1.97
C GLY A 218 8.51 -8.49 -2.51
N SER A 219 9.43 -8.83 -1.61
CA SER A 219 10.75 -9.41 -1.93
C SER A 219 11.49 -8.56 -2.95
N PHE A 220 11.43 -7.23 -2.79
CA PHE A 220 11.90 -6.32 -3.81
C PHE A 220 13.43 -6.26 -3.81
N ARG A 221 14.04 -6.77 -4.88
CA ARG A 221 15.50 -6.76 -5.14
C ARG A 221 15.84 -5.96 -6.39
N GLU A 222 17.13 -5.93 -6.75
CA GLU A 222 17.62 -5.36 -8.01
C GLU A 222 16.98 -6.02 -9.25
N SER A 223 16.75 -7.32 -9.19
CA SER A 223 16.09 -8.09 -10.26
C SER A 223 14.59 -7.85 -10.39
N GLY A 224 14.00 -7.02 -9.51
CA GLY A 224 12.56 -6.76 -9.46
C GLY A 224 11.87 -7.29 -8.20
N MET A 225 10.56 -7.06 -8.13
CA MET A 225 9.66 -7.53 -7.06
C MET A 225 8.95 -8.82 -7.45
N CYS A 226 8.38 -9.50 -6.47
CA CYS A 226 7.66 -10.75 -6.66
C CYS A 226 6.14 -10.53 -6.51
N VAL A 227 5.35 -11.12 -7.42
CA VAL A 227 3.88 -11.18 -7.38
C VAL A 227 3.44 -12.62 -7.71
N TYR A 228 3.08 -13.38 -6.67
CA TYR A 228 2.77 -14.81 -6.79
C TYR A 228 1.71 -15.23 -5.75
N ASP A 229 0.98 -16.31 -6.00
CA ASP A 229 0.18 -16.96 -4.95
C ASP A 229 1.04 -17.93 -4.15
N TYR A 230 0.70 -18.08 -2.87
CA TYR A 230 1.35 -19.10 -2.07
C TYR A 230 0.67 -20.44 -2.32
N HIS A 231 1.38 -21.43 -2.88
CA HIS A 231 0.83 -22.76 -3.17
C HIS A 231 0.31 -23.52 -1.94
N SER A 232 0.65 -23.09 -0.73
CA SER A 232 0.13 -23.62 0.53
C SER A 232 -0.60 -22.54 1.30
N CYS A 233 -1.91 -22.40 1.07
CA CYS A 233 -2.75 -21.52 1.90
C CYS A 233 -2.75 -21.93 3.40
N GLY A 234 -2.19 -23.09 3.74
CA GLY A 234 -2.11 -23.65 5.10
C GLY A 234 -0.74 -23.64 5.78
N THR A 235 0.34 -23.18 5.14
CA THR A 235 1.64 -23.05 5.84
C THR A 235 2.01 -21.60 6.07
N ASP A 236 2.68 -21.38 7.20
CA ASP A 236 3.26 -20.10 7.55
C ASP A 236 4.62 -19.93 6.84
N VAL A 237 4.86 -18.74 6.30
CA VAL A 237 5.86 -18.50 5.24
C VAL A 237 6.70 -17.27 5.51
N GLY A 238 6.71 -16.80 6.76
CA GLY A 238 7.46 -15.61 7.16
C GLY A 238 6.84 -14.28 6.72
N GLY A 239 6.02 -14.28 5.66
CA GLY A 239 5.37 -13.07 5.16
C GLY A 239 4.42 -12.44 6.20
N GLY A 240 4.35 -11.12 6.22
CA GLY A 240 3.46 -10.35 7.07
C GLY A 240 2.32 -9.70 6.28
N VAL A 241 1.73 -8.64 6.86
CA VAL A 241 0.70 -7.84 6.21
C VAL A 241 1.00 -6.35 6.28
N VAL A 242 1.00 -5.68 5.13
CA VAL A 242 0.83 -4.24 5.00
C VAL A 242 -0.66 -3.94 5.05
N VAL A 243 -1.03 -2.81 5.64
CA VAL A 243 -2.43 -2.36 5.68
C VAL A 243 -2.59 -1.06 4.91
N CYS A 244 -3.77 -0.90 4.32
CA CYS A 244 -4.17 0.30 3.63
C CYS A 244 -5.59 0.72 4.03
N MET A 245 -5.92 1.95 3.70
CA MET A 245 -7.20 2.57 3.98
C MET A 245 -7.63 3.34 2.74
N LYS A 246 -8.81 3.02 2.20
CA LYS A 246 -9.41 3.81 1.11
C LYS A 246 -10.05 5.05 1.72
N LEU A 247 -9.70 6.23 1.21
CA LEU A 247 -10.19 7.47 1.82
C LEU A 247 -11.70 7.69 1.60
N ASP A 248 -12.26 7.11 0.53
CA ASP A 248 -13.70 7.20 0.24
C ASP A 248 -14.58 6.43 1.24
N ASP A 249 -13.99 5.45 1.94
CA ASP A 249 -14.67 4.61 2.93
C ASP A 249 -14.84 5.33 4.28
N ILE A 250 -14.17 6.47 4.49
CA ILE A 250 -14.15 7.17 5.78
C ILE A 250 -15.11 8.35 5.72
N LYS A 251 -16.31 8.15 6.26
CA LYS A 251 -17.38 9.15 6.24
C LYS A 251 -16.97 10.42 6.99
N GLU A 252 -16.15 10.28 8.02
CA GLU A 252 -15.69 11.33 8.92
C GLU A 252 -14.64 12.26 8.30
N LEU A 253 -14.09 11.91 7.13
CA LEU A 253 -13.13 12.75 6.42
C LEU A 253 -13.78 13.62 5.33
N LYS A 254 -15.04 13.35 4.96
CA LYS A 254 -15.82 14.13 3.97
C LYS A 254 -16.27 15.45 4.58
#